data_AF-A0A5E4Q501-F1
#
_entry.id   AF-A0A5E4Q501-F1
#
_cell.length_a   1.000
_cell.length_b   1.000
_cell.length_c   1.000
_cell.angle_alpha   90.00
_cell.angle_beta   90.00
_cell.angle_gamma   90.00
#
_symmetry.space_group_name_H-M   'P 1'
#
loop_
_entity.id
_entity.type
_entity.pdbx_description
1 polymer ?
#
loop_
_entity_poly.entity_id
_entity_poly.type
_entity_poly.pdbx_seq_one_letter_code
_entity_poly.pdbx_strand_id
1 'polypeptide(L)'
;MEWMNESAVVCGHYPCMTRNARYLCLTDIYQKILRSNMYDIGGTYIQDVADYWFMFKAELVADMYIIHLFFTNRQECSVNINISCLNRICLFNHNKDNNIALLSPIMKQYKFVKLKELSPHYLTTYSFSKIDVELLKHKNLYIPISFIDEDLNILKSVDKQFLDFSTLLEDPVGADFTIESEDGAKFAVHKLLLITQSDVFRAMLKEDTAESKNNYVKLIDVDKEDLKFLLEFIYSGSFKDLKDISFFNMLILADRFNLQGLKELSEHALEQQLSVENALETLAVADTCNAQNLKSSTFKFIKKHPNTIENCVFDEMGNINLVRELCKSMIA
;
A
#
# COMPACT_ATOMS: atom_id res chain seq x y z
N MET A 1 4.75 -13.09 19.71
CA MET A 1 5.80 -14.01 19.23
C MET A 1 5.19 -14.86 18.10
N GLU A 2 4.69 -14.22 17.04
CA GLU A 2 3.75 -14.82 16.05
C GLU A 2 3.78 -14.10 14.68
N TRP A 3 4.94 -13.69 14.16
CA TRP A 3 4.96 -12.81 12.98
C TRP A 3 4.94 -13.52 11.62
N MET A 4 4.89 -14.86 11.60
CA MET A 4 4.66 -15.65 10.38
C MET A 4 3.89 -16.92 10.74
N ASN A 5 2.59 -16.92 10.46
CA ASN A 5 1.80 -18.14 10.53
C ASN A 5 2.30 -19.07 9.40
N GLU A 6 2.95 -20.19 9.75
CA GLU A 6 3.52 -21.13 8.78
C GLU A 6 2.48 -21.61 7.75
N SER A 7 1.21 -21.69 8.15
CA SER A 7 0.11 -22.06 7.24
C SER A 7 -0.20 -21.02 6.16
N ALA A 8 0.36 -19.82 6.25
CA ALA A 8 0.22 -18.73 5.29
C ALA A 8 1.42 -18.61 4.33
N VAL A 9 2.40 -19.51 4.43
CA VAL A 9 3.62 -19.49 3.61
C VAL A 9 3.61 -20.65 2.62
N VAL A 10 3.75 -20.34 1.34
CA VAL A 10 3.97 -21.32 0.28
C VAL A 10 5.45 -21.67 0.26
N CYS A 11 5.80 -22.86 0.73
CA CYS A 11 7.17 -23.34 0.81
C CYS A 11 7.22 -24.86 0.71
N GLY A 12 7.96 -25.40 -0.25
CA GLY A 12 8.08 -26.83 -0.51
C GLY A 12 6.73 -27.55 -0.58
N HIS A 13 6.61 -28.62 0.20
CA HIS A 13 5.41 -29.43 0.30
C HIS A 13 4.50 -29.06 1.48
N TYR A 14 4.78 -27.97 2.20
CA TYR A 14 3.94 -27.56 3.32
C TYR A 14 2.56 -27.12 2.80
N PRO A 15 1.46 -27.65 3.37
CA PRO A 15 0.12 -27.32 2.90
C PRO A 15 -0.22 -25.87 3.23
N CYS A 16 -0.46 -25.06 2.20
CA CYS A 16 -0.92 -23.68 2.32
C CYS A 16 -2.24 -23.51 1.57
N MET A 17 -3.31 -23.10 2.25
CA MET A 17 -4.59 -22.87 1.58
C MET A 17 -4.48 -21.64 0.67
N THR A 18 -5.00 -21.69 -0.57
CA THR A 18 -4.94 -20.57 -1.54
C THR A 18 -5.42 -19.26 -0.91
N ARG A 19 -6.57 -19.29 -0.22
CA ARG A 19 -7.14 -18.11 0.49
C ARG A 19 -6.27 -17.56 1.64
N ASN A 20 -5.37 -18.38 2.17
CA ASN A 20 -4.50 -18.03 3.29
C ASN A 20 -3.09 -17.70 2.85
N ALA A 21 -2.71 -17.94 1.59
CA ALA A 21 -1.38 -17.66 1.09
C ALA A 21 -1.08 -16.17 1.21
N ARG A 22 -0.01 -15.86 1.96
CA ARG A 22 0.49 -14.49 2.18
C ARG A 22 1.91 -14.31 1.68
N TYR A 23 2.72 -15.38 1.64
CA TYR A 23 4.11 -15.30 1.19
C TYR A 23 4.51 -16.52 0.37
N LEU A 24 5.25 -16.30 -0.72
CA LEU A 24 6.10 -17.31 -1.34
C LEU A 24 7.46 -17.30 -0.62
N CYS A 25 7.95 -18.45 -0.18
CA CYS A 25 9.26 -18.55 0.48
C CYS A 25 10.27 -19.21 -0.46
N LEU A 26 11.28 -18.44 -0.87
CA LEU A 26 12.42 -18.93 -1.64
C LEU A 26 13.53 -19.28 -0.64
N THR A 27 13.65 -20.58 -0.35
CA THR A 27 14.69 -21.11 0.54
C THR A 27 16.04 -21.18 -0.14
N ASP A 28 17.12 -21.04 0.63
CA ASP A 28 18.50 -21.09 0.14
C ASP A 28 18.76 -20.15 -1.05
N ILE A 29 18.06 -19.02 -1.08
CA ILE A 29 17.97 -18.16 -2.25
C ILE A 29 19.34 -17.64 -2.70
N TYR A 30 20.24 -17.36 -1.77
CA TYR A 30 21.61 -16.94 -2.08
C TYR A 30 22.33 -17.97 -2.98
N GLN A 31 22.20 -19.27 -2.70
CA GLN A 31 22.86 -20.30 -3.52
C GLN A 31 22.13 -20.52 -4.85
N LYS A 32 20.79 -20.43 -4.83
CA LYS A 32 19.95 -20.66 -6.00
C LYS A 32 20.07 -19.51 -7.01
N ILE A 33 20.12 -18.26 -6.56
CA ILE A 33 20.19 -17.10 -7.47
C ILE A 33 21.51 -17.02 -8.24
N LEU A 34 22.58 -17.58 -7.68
CA LEU A 34 23.91 -17.65 -8.32
C LEU A 34 24.00 -18.73 -9.41
N ARG A 35 22.99 -19.60 -9.54
CA ARG A 35 22.99 -20.73 -10.47
C ARG A 35 21.80 -20.60 -11.41
N SER A 36 22.07 -20.44 -12.70
CA SER A 36 21.01 -20.35 -13.70
C SER A 36 20.25 -21.67 -13.80
N ASN A 37 19.05 -21.72 -13.23
CA ASN A 37 18.18 -22.90 -13.21
C ASN A 37 16.73 -22.53 -12.86
N MET A 38 15.82 -23.48 -13.06
CA MET A 38 14.47 -23.47 -12.50
C MET A 38 14.46 -24.13 -11.12
N TYR A 39 13.73 -23.54 -10.19
CA TYR A 39 13.59 -24.00 -8.81
C TYR A 39 12.13 -24.01 -8.39
N ASP A 40 11.74 -25.05 -7.66
CA ASP A 40 10.42 -25.13 -7.03
C ASP A 40 10.33 -24.21 -5.81
N ILE A 41 9.16 -23.58 -5.66
CA ILE A 41 8.77 -22.85 -4.46
C ILE A 41 7.80 -23.69 -3.64
N GLY A 42 6.72 -24.19 -4.27
CA GLY A 42 5.68 -24.96 -3.59
C GLY A 42 4.27 -24.66 -4.11
N GLY A 43 3.28 -25.32 -3.51
CA GLY A 43 1.89 -25.26 -3.95
C GLY A 43 0.93 -24.64 -2.95
N THR A 44 -0.20 -24.17 -3.49
CA THR A 44 -1.39 -23.79 -2.73
C THR A 44 -2.51 -24.81 -2.94
N TYR A 45 -3.48 -24.85 -2.04
CA TYR A 45 -4.55 -25.84 -2.03
C TYR A 45 -5.90 -25.20 -1.74
N ILE A 46 -6.95 -25.69 -2.37
CA ILE A 46 -8.34 -25.46 -1.96
C ILE A 46 -8.82 -26.76 -1.33
N GLN A 47 -9.07 -26.73 -0.02
CA GLN A 47 -9.31 -27.94 0.77
C GLN A 47 -8.13 -28.92 0.59
N ASP A 48 -8.37 -30.13 0.09
CA ASP A 48 -7.33 -31.14 -0.13
C ASP A 48 -6.86 -31.21 -1.60
N VAL A 49 -7.29 -30.27 -2.46
CA VAL A 49 -6.95 -30.24 -3.89
C VAL A 49 -5.90 -29.17 -4.15
N ALA A 50 -4.77 -29.57 -4.73
CA ALA A 50 -3.74 -28.62 -5.15
C ALA A 50 -4.25 -27.72 -6.28
N ASP A 51 -4.03 -26.43 -6.13
CA ASP A 51 -4.63 -25.37 -6.94
C ASP A 51 -3.55 -24.76 -7.86
N TYR A 52 -2.65 -23.97 -7.28
CA TYR A 52 -1.51 -23.36 -7.98
C TYR A 52 -0.17 -23.88 -7.47
N TRP A 53 0.78 -24.13 -8.38
CA TRP A 53 2.16 -24.50 -8.05
C TRP A 53 3.14 -23.46 -8.57
N PHE A 54 3.98 -22.92 -7.68
CA PHE A 54 4.89 -21.82 -7.93
C PHE A 54 6.33 -22.29 -8.13
N MET A 55 7.00 -21.65 -9.08
CA MET A 55 8.39 -21.92 -9.46
C MET A 55 9.09 -20.60 -9.78
N PHE A 56 10.42 -20.59 -9.70
CA PHE A 56 11.21 -19.46 -10.18
C PHE A 56 12.39 -19.89 -11.04
N LYS A 57 12.72 -19.07 -12.03
CA LYS A 57 13.98 -19.15 -12.76
C LYS A 57 14.95 -18.13 -12.19
N ALA A 58 16.15 -18.55 -11.83
CA ALA A 58 17.25 -17.61 -11.59
C ALA A 58 18.08 -17.47 -12.85
N GLU A 59 18.49 -16.25 -13.20
CA GLU A 59 19.42 -15.96 -14.30
C GLU A 59 20.38 -14.82 -13.91
N LEU A 60 21.59 -14.84 -14.45
CA LEU A 60 22.52 -13.71 -14.39
C LEU A 60 22.62 -13.10 -15.78
N VAL A 61 22.18 -11.85 -15.92
CA VAL A 61 22.23 -11.12 -17.19
C VAL A 61 23.05 -9.86 -16.98
N ALA A 62 24.19 -9.78 -17.67
CA ALA A 62 25.24 -8.80 -17.38
C ALA A 62 25.64 -8.85 -15.90
N ASP A 63 25.37 -7.79 -15.14
CA ASP A 63 25.69 -7.67 -13.69
C ASP A 63 24.44 -7.69 -12.79
N MET A 64 23.28 -8.07 -13.34
CA MET A 64 22.02 -8.15 -12.60
C MET A 64 21.57 -9.60 -12.43
N TYR A 65 21.23 -9.95 -11.20
CA TYR A 65 20.63 -11.23 -10.86
C TYR A 65 19.12 -11.13 -10.99
N ILE A 66 18.55 -12.00 -11.81
CA ILE A 66 17.14 -11.94 -12.19
C ILE A 66 16.42 -13.18 -11.66
N ILE A 67 15.25 -12.96 -11.06
CA ILE A 67 14.31 -14.01 -10.65
C ILE A 67 13.04 -13.84 -11.47
N HIS A 68 12.76 -14.78 -12.37
CA HIS A 68 11.48 -14.87 -13.06
C HIS A 68 10.55 -15.80 -12.29
N LEU A 69 9.39 -15.32 -11.86
CA LEU A 69 8.37 -16.12 -11.21
C LEU A 69 7.36 -16.68 -12.22
N PHE A 70 6.99 -17.93 -11.99
CA PHE A 70 5.98 -18.65 -12.74
C PHE A 70 5.04 -19.38 -11.79
N PHE A 71 3.86 -19.67 -12.28
CA PHE A 71 2.96 -20.62 -11.63
C PHE A 71 2.28 -21.51 -12.64
N THR A 72 1.79 -22.66 -12.20
CA THR A 72 0.94 -23.57 -12.97
C THR A 72 -0.37 -23.75 -12.23
N ASN A 73 -1.45 -24.00 -12.95
CA ASN A 73 -2.78 -24.29 -12.42
C ASN A 73 -3.16 -25.75 -12.77
N ARG A 74 -3.81 -26.45 -11.85
CA ARG A 74 -4.25 -27.84 -12.08
C ARG A 74 -5.55 -27.98 -12.85
N GLN A 75 -6.36 -26.94 -12.94
CA GLN A 75 -7.62 -26.96 -13.69
C GLN A 75 -7.75 -25.67 -14.48
N GLU A 76 -8.48 -25.69 -15.59
CA GLU A 76 -8.77 -24.46 -16.32
C GLU A 76 -9.51 -23.46 -15.41
N CYS A 77 -8.92 -22.28 -15.23
CA CYS A 77 -9.44 -21.28 -14.31
C CYS A 77 -9.19 -19.85 -14.82
N SER A 78 -9.87 -18.89 -14.20
CA SER A 78 -9.44 -17.49 -14.20
C SER A 78 -9.06 -17.12 -12.77
N VAL A 79 -7.99 -16.35 -12.60
CA VAL A 79 -7.47 -16.01 -11.28
C VAL A 79 -6.88 -14.61 -11.28
N ASN A 80 -7.11 -13.89 -10.19
CA ASN A 80 -6.45 -12.63 -9.88
C ASN A 80 -5.42 -12.86 -8.78
N ILE A 81 -4.14 -12.66 -9.10
CA ILE A 81 -3.02 -12.83 -8.18
C ILE A 81 -2.42 -11.45 -7.91
N ASN A 82 -2.40 -11.05 -6.64
CA ASN A 82 -1.63 -9.92 -6.16
C ASN A 82 -0.26 -10.42 -5.72
N ILE A 83 0.81 -9.82 -6.20
CA ILE A 83 2.18 -10.18 -5.79
C ILE A 83 3.05 -8.95 -5.68
N SER A 84 4.04 -8.98 -4.78
CA SER A 84 5.00 -7.88 -4.58
C SER A 84 5.57 -7.39 -5.91
N CYS A 85 5.58 -6.08 -6.14
CA CYS A 85 5.95 -5.51 -7.43
C CYS A 85 7.24 -4.68 -7.41
N LEU A 86 7.91 -4.58 -6.27
CA LEU A 86 9.15 -3.83 -6.11
C LEU A 86 10.32 -4.77 -5.80
N ASN A 87 11.50 -4.42 -6.29
CA ASN A 87 12.73 -5.19 -6.08
C ASN A 87 13.40 -4.93 -4.72
N ARG A 88 12.83 -4.04 -3.89
CA ARG A 88 13.42 -3.63 -2.62
C ARG A 88 13.32 -4.75 -1.58
N ILE A 89 14.48 -5.18 -1.07
CA ILE A 89 14.59 -6.11 0.05
C ILE A 89 14.51 -5.32 1.36
N CYS A 90 13.52 -5.63 2.19
CA CYS A 90 13.37 -5.17 3.55
C CYS A 90 14.02 -6.18 4.51
N LEU A 91 14.98 -5.71 5.30
CA LEU A 91 15.67 -6.51 6.31
C LEU A 91 15.15 -6.13 7.71
N PHE A 92 14.81 -7.12 8.51
CA PHE A 92 14.40 -6.91 9.90
C PHE A 92 15.59 -7.18 10.83
N ASN A 93 16.18 -6.10 11.38
CA ASN A 93 17.34 -6.20 12.29
C ASN A 93 16.94 -6.43 13.76
N HIS A 94 15.65 -6.55 14.07
CA HIS A 94 15.15 -6.59 15.45
C HIS A 94 14.82 -7.99 15.99
N ASN A 95 15.03 -9.07 15.23
CA ASN A 95 14.67 -10.43 15.64
C ASN A 95 15.89 -11.36 15.78
N LYS A 96 15.77 -12.35 16.67
CA LYS A 96 16.79 -13.41 16.86
C LYS A 96 17.01 -14.26 15.60
N ASP A 97 16.06 -14.29 14.68
CA ASP A 97 16.13 -15.03 13.42
C ASP A 97 16.64 -14.13 12.29
N ASN A 98 17.96 -14.04 12.18
CA ASN A 98 18.67 -13.34 11.11
C ASN A 98 18.51 -13.97 9.72
N ASN A 99 17.61 -14.94 9.52
CA ASN A 99 17.46 -15.73 8.30
C ASN A 99 16.31 -15.26 7.38
N ILE A 100 15.72 -14.07 7.61
CA ILE A 100 14.56 -13.59 6.84
C ILE A 100 14.93 -12.34 6.04
N ALA A 101 14.59 -12.37 4.75
CA ALA A 101 14.56 -11.22 3.84
C ALA A 101 13.16 -11.12 3.23
N LEU A 102 12.57 -9.94 3.19
CA LEU A 102 11.20 -9.74 2.71
C LEU A 102 11.20 -8.76 1.54
N LEU A 103 10.51 -9.07 0.44
CA LEU A 103 10.24 -8.06 -0.59
C LEU A 103 9.14 -7.11 -0.14
N SER A 104 9.18 -5.88 -0.66
CA SER A 104 8.21 -4.84 -0.33
C SER A 104 6.76 -5.37 -0.29
N PRO A 105 5.96 -5.00 0.73
CA PRO A 105 4.56 -5.42 0.84
C PRO A 105 3.67 -4.79 -0.24
N ILE A 106 4.18 -3.85 -1.03
CA ILE A 106 3.46 -3.22 -2.13
C ILE A 106 3.28 -4.26 -3.25
N MET A 107 2.02 -4.64 -3.48
CA MET A 107 1.64 -5.67 -4.46
C MET A 107 0.97 -5.06 -5.69
N LYS A 108 1.14 -5.74 -6.83
CA LYS A 108 0.45 -5.48 -8.08
C LYS A 108 -0.47 -6.66 -8.41
N GLN A 109 -1.67 -6.35 -8.88
CA GLN A 109 -2.61 -7.36 -9.36
C GLN A 109 -2.29 -7.82 -10.79
N TYR A 110 -2.34 -9.12 -11.00
CA TYR A 110 -2.25 -9.79 -12.29
C TYR A 110 -3.52 -10.60 -12.51
N LYS A 111 -4.25 -10.28 -13.60
CA LYS A 111 -5.46 -10.99 -14.00
C LYS A 111 -5.13 -12.01 -15.08
N PHE A 112 -5.42 -13.26 -14.81
CA PHE A 112 -5.27 -14.37 -15.74
C PHE A 112 -6.65 -14.92 -16.08
N VAL A 113 -6.95 -15.05 -17.37
CA VAL A 113 -8.27 -15.43 -17.86
C VAL A 113 -8.13 -16.69 -18.71
N LYS A 114 -8.96 -17.71 -18.42
CA LYS A 114 -8.98 -18.99 -19.16
C LYS A 114 -7.59 -19.62 -19.29
N LEU A 115 -6.91 -19.77 -18.15
CA LEU A 115 -5.64 -20.46 -18.10
C LEU A 115 -5.82 -21.92 -18.48
N LYS A 116 -4.93 -22.44 -19.33
CA LYS A 116 -4.89 -23.87 -19.64
C LYS A 116 -4.28 -24.64 -18.46
N GLU A 117 -4.79 -25.84 -18.23
CA GLU A 117 -4.27 -26.74 -17.20
C GLU A 117 -2.79 -27.11 -17.46
N LEU A 118 -2.01 -27.22 -16.37
CA LEU A 118 -0.63 -27.70 -16.32
C LEU A 118 0.38 -26.95 -17.23
N SER A 119 0.00 -25.79 -17.77
CA SER A 119 0.93 -24.92 -18.49
C SER A 119 1.56 -23.89 -17.55
N PRO A 120 2.89 -23.65 -17.64
CA PRO A 120 3.54 -22.60 -16.86
C PRO A 120 3.13 -21.22 -17.36
N HIS A 121 2.62 -20.41 -16.46
CA HIS A 121 2.25 -19.02 -16.68
C HIS A 121 3.28 -18.12 -16.04
N TYR A 122 3.78 -17.16 -16.79
CA TYR A 122 4.67 -16.13 -16.27
C TYR A 122 3.90 -15.16 -15.37
N LEU A 123 4.47 -14.85 -14.21
CA LEU A 123 3.87 -13.96 -13.23
C LEU A 123 4.57 -12.60 -13.20
N THR A 124 5.84 -12.58 -12.78
CA THR A 124 6.61 -11.33 -12.68
C THR A 124 8.12 -11.61 -12.64
N THR A 125 8.92 -10.55 -12.71
CA THR A 125 10.38 -10.61 -12.63
C THR A 125 10.89 -9.65 -11.56
N TYR A 126 11.85 -10.11 -10.76
CA TYR A 126 12.63 -9.27 -9.86
C TYR A 126 14.07 -9.21 -10.35
N SER A 127 14.70 -8.04 -10.20
CA SER A 127 16.12 -7.85 -10.50
C SER A 127 16.85 -7.31 -9.29
N PHE A 128 18.01 -7.89 -9.02
CA PHE A 128 18.83 -7.63 -7.84
C PHE A 128 20.26 -7.32 -8.26
N SER A 129 20.83 -6.28 -7.67
CA SER A 129 22.25 -5.99 -7.80
C SER A 129 23.09 -7.01 -7.03
N LYS A 130 24.40 -7.02 -7.25
CA LYS A 130 25.32 -7.83 -6.44
C LYS A 130 25.22 -7.52 -4.93
N ILE A 131 25.00 -6.27 -4.56
CA ILE A 131 24.85 -5.86 -3.16
C ILE A 131 23.59 -6.48 -2.57
N ASP A 132 22.47 -6.43 -3.30
CA ASP A 132 21.20 -7.04 -2.87
C ASP A 132 21.35 -8.54 -2.66
N VAL A 133 22.06 -9.23 -3.55
CA VAL A 133 22.31 -10.67 -3.41
C VAL A 133 23.16 -10.99 -2.19
N GLU A 134 24.19 -10.20 -1.88
CA GLU A 134 24.99 -10.39 -0.65
C GLU A 134 24.14 -10.24 0.62
N LEU A 135 23.12 -9.37 0.60
CA LEU A 135 22.18 -9.22 1.72
C LEU A 135 21.33 -10.48 1.96
N LEU A 136 21.16 -11.34 0.94
CA LEU A 136 20.39 -12.58 1.03
C LEU A 136 21.19 -13.76 1.61
N LYS A 137 22.47 -13.56 1.93
CA LYS A 137 23.33 -14.63 2.44
C LYS A 137 22.78 -15.19 3.77
N HIS A 138 22.61 -16.51 3.82
CA HIS A 138 22.00 -17.23 4.95
C HIS A 138 20.54 -16.82 5.26
N LYS A 139 19.83 -16.26 4.28
CA LYS A 139 18.41 -15.87 4.42
C LYS A 139 17.52 -16.63 3.44
N ASN A 140 16.25 -16.73 3.80
CA ASN A 140 15.15 -17.07 2.91
C ASN A 140 14.49 -15.78 2.44
N LEU A 141 14.14 -15.71 1.15
CA LEU A 141 13.43 -14.56 0.59
C LEU A 141 11.93 -14.83 0.59
N TYR A 142 11.18 -13.94 1.23
CA TYR A 142 9.72 -13.98 1.27
C TYR A 142 9.15 -12.95 0.31
N ILE A 143 8.23 -13.40 -0.54
CA ILE A 143 7.57 -12.58 -1.55
C ILE A 143 6.09 -12.50 -1.20
N PRO A 144 5.57 -11.34 -0.76
CA PRO A 144 4.15 -11.15 -0.51
C PRO A 144 3.27 -11.56 -1.70
N ILE A 145 2.24 -12.36 -1.44
CA ILE A 145 1.26 -12.82 -2.43
C ILE A 145 -0.14 -12.85 -1.81
N SER A 146 -1.17 -12.65 -2.61
CA SER A 146 -2.56 -12.95 -2.24
C SER A 146 -3.41 -13.22 -3.47
N PHE A 147 -4.55 -13.87 -3.27
CA PHE A 147 -5.51 -14.22 -4.31
C PHE A 147 -6.83 -13.48 -4.08
N ILE A 148 -7.47 -13.03 -5.16
CA ILE A 148 -8.80 -12.40 -5.10
C ILE A 148 -9.80 -13.34 -5.78
N ASP A 149 -10.82 -13.73 -5.02
CA ASP A 149 -11.94 -14.52 -5.52
C ASP A 149 -12.86 -13.65 -6.41
N GLU A 150 -13.25 -14.16 -7.58
CA GLU A 150 -14.08 -13.40 -8.54
C GLU A 150 -15.51 -13.15 -8.00
N ASP A 151 -15.98 -13.91 -7.01
CA ASP A 151 -17.33 -13.81 -6.43
C ASP A 151 -17.56 -12.56 -5.55
N LEU A 152 -16.54 -11.71 -5.33
CA LEU A 152 -16.65 -10.53 -4.45
C LEU A 152 -16.44 -9.16 -5.11
N ASN A 153 -16.24 -9.03 -6.43
CA ASN A 153 -15.81 -7.74 -7.01
C ASN A 153 -16.43 -7.37 -8.37
N ILE A 154 -17.73 -7.10 -8.42
CA ILE A 154 -18.32 -6.26 -9.48
C ILE A 154 -18.16 -4.75 -9.16
N LEU A 155 -17.64 -4.36 -7.97
CA LEU A 155 -17.54 -2.95 -7.57
C LEU A 155 -16.14 -2.43 -7.18
N LYS A 156 -15.05 -3.10 -7.57
CA LYS A 156 -13.68 -2.58 -7.37
C LYS A 156 -12.76 -2.66 -8.58
N SER A 157 -13.30 -2.62 -9.80
CA SER A 157 -12.48 -2.63 -11.01
C SER A 157 -12.07 -1.23 -11.44
N VAL A 158 -10.98 -0.70 -10.86
CA VAL A 158 -9.82 -0.09 -11.58
C VAL A 158 -8.64 -0.05 -10.60
N ASP A 159 -7.89 -1.14 -10.48
CA ASP A 159 -6.57 -1.08 -9.83
C ASP A 159 -5.62 -0.30 -10.74
N LYS A 160 -5.35 0.97 -10.41
CA LYS A 160 -4.23 1.69 -11.02
C LYS A 160 -2.93 0.99 -10.63
N GLN A 161 -2.16 0.55 -11.62
CA GLN A 161 -0.71 0.48 -11.47
C GLN A 161 -0.22 1.86 -11.02
N PHE A 162 0.19 2.02 -9.76
CA PHE A 162 1.02 3.15 -9.38
C PHE A 162 2.41 2.89 -9.95
N LEU A 163 2.66 3.41 -11.15
CA LEU A 163 4.03 3.71 -11.56
C LEU A 163 4.51 4.85 -10.65
N ASP A 164 5.70 4.71 -10.09
CA ASP A 164 6.33 5.78 -9.33
C ASP A 164 6.85 6.84 -10.29
N PHE A 165 6.17 7.98 -10.33
CA PHE A 165 6.53 9.15 -11.11
C PHE A 165 7.20 10.23 -10.27
N SER A 166 7.66 9.93 -9.05
CA SER A 166 8.22 10.93 -8.13
C SER A 166 9.38 11.74 -8.69
N THR A 167 10.12 11.22 -9.68
CA THR A 167 11.17 11.95 -10.41
C THR A 167 10.60 13.12 -11.22
N LEU A 168 9.38 13.01 -11.76
CA LEU A 168 8.68 14.08 -12.48
C LEU A 168 8.17 15.19 -11.57
N LEU A 169 8.24 15.03 -10.24
CA LEU A 169 7.95 16.11 -9.30
C LEU A 169 9.21 16.93 -9.00
N GLU A 170 10.39 16.31 -9.05
CA GLU A 170 11.69 16.99 -8.85
C GLU A 170 12.16 17.70 -10.12
N ASP A 171 11.99 17.06 -11.28
CA ASP A 171 12.27 17.62 -12.60
C ASP A 171 10.98 17.57 -13.45
N PRO A 172 10.14 18.63 -13.42
CA PRO A 172 8.79 18.62 -13.98
C PRO A 172 8.76 18.81 -15.51
N VAL A 173 9.54 18.00 -16.23
CA VAL A 173 9.58 18.00 -17.69
C VAL A 173 8.22 17.60 -18.25
N GLY A 174 7.62 18.50 -19.04
CA GLY A 174 6.30 18.28 -19.64
C GLY A 174 5.12 18.64 -18.75
N ALA A 175 5.37 19.31 -17.61
CA ALA A 175 4.30 19.84 -16.77
C ALA A 175 3.44 20.86 -17.55
N ASP A 176 2.13 20.71 -17.40
CA ASP A 176 1.10 21.44 -18.14
C ASP A 176 0.10 22.15 -17.20
N PHE A 177 0.42 22.19 -15.89
CA PHE A 177 -0.39 22.81 -14.86
C PHE A 177 0.46 23.34 -13.70
N THR A 178 -0.06 24.31 -12.96
CA THR A 178 0.58 24.84 -11.75
C THR A 178 -0.40 24.87 -10.58
N ILE A 179 0.02 24.34 -9.43
CA ILE A 179 -0.70 24.50 -8.16
C ILE A 179 0.10 25.44 -7.26
N GLU A 180 -0.54 26.47 -6.74
CA GLU A 180 0.02 27.39 -5.75
C GLU A 180 -0.53 27.06 -4.36
N SER A 181 0.35 26.94 -3.36
CA SER A 181 -0.02 26.81 -1.95
C SER A 181 -0.49 28.14 -1.35
N GLU A 182 -1.01 28.11 -0.14
CA GLU A 182 -1.48 29.29 0.59
C GLU A 182 -0.36 30.33 0.73
N ASP A 183 0.84 29.87 1.13
CA ASP A 183 2.06 30.67 1.31
C ASP A 183 2.73 31.10 -0.01
N GLY A 184 2.13 30.76 -1.16
CA GLY A 184 2.52 31.25 -2.48
C GLY A 184 3.59 30.41 -3.18
N ALA A 185 3.98 29.26 -2.63
CA ALA A 185 4.87 28.34 -3.31
C ALA A 185 4.17 27.68 -4.51
N LYS A 186 4.87 27.59 -5.64
CA LYS A 186 4.31 27.09 -6.90
C LYS A 186 4.93 25.78 -7.30
N PHE A 187 4.07 24.82 -7.64
CA PHE A 187 4.46 23.48 -8.08
C PHE A 187 4.00 23.28 -9.52
N ALA A 188 4.96 23.05 -10.43
CA ALA A 188 4.65 22.63 -11.79
C ALA A 188 4.31 21.14 -11.78
N VAL A 189 3.13 20.78 -12.29
CA VAL A 189 2.57 19.43 -12.18
C VAL A 189 1.90 18.99 -13.49
N HIS A 190 1.59 17.70 -13.59
CA HIS A 190 1.00 17.09 -14.76
C HIS A 190 -0.48 16.82 -14.54
N LYS A 191 -1.36 17.44 -15.35
CA LYS A 191 -2.82 17.23 -15.27
C LYS A 191 -3.17 15.75 -15.30
N LEU A 192 -2.52 14.99 -16.17
CA LEU A 192 -2.80 13.56 -16.33
C LEU A 192 -2.61 12.78 -15.02
N LEU A 193 -1.58 13.07 -14.23
CA LEU A 193 -1.34 12.39 -12.96
C LEU A 193 -2.39 12.77 -11.91
N LEU A 194 -2.73 14.07 -11.83
CA LEU A 194 -3.77 14.58 -10.93
C LEU A 194 -5.14 13.95 -11.21
N ILE A 195 -5.64 14.06 -12.45
CA ILE A 195 -6.98 13.55 -12.82
C ILE A 195 -7.05 12.03 -12.73
N THR A 196 -5.92 11.36 -12.92
CA THR A 196 -5.87 9.92 -12.77
C THR A 196 -6.14 9.60 -11.30
N GLN A 197 -5.42 10.19 -10.35
CA GLN A 197 -5.52 9.86 -8.92
C GLN A 197 -6.74 10.42 -8.19
N SER A 198 -7.28 11.56 -8.61
CA SER A 198 -8.35 12.25 -7.89
C SER A 198 -9.51 12.59 -8.81
N ASP A 199 -10.71 12.15 -8.44
CA ASP A 199 -11.94 12.55 -9.12
C ASP A 199 -12.26 14.04 -8.96
N VAL A 200 -11.78 14.64 -7.87
CA VAL A 200 -11.91 16.08 -7.61
C VAL A 200 -11.03 16.87 -8.57
N PHE A 201 -9.76 16.50 -8.73
CA PHE A 201 -8.92 17.10 -9.77
C PHE A 201 -9.44 16.82 -11.17
N ARG A 202 -9.97 15.61 -11.43
CA ARG A 202 -10.63 15.30 -12.70
C ARG A 202 -11.77 16.24 -12.99
N ALA A 203 -12.63 16.52 -12.02
CA ALA A 203 -13.74 17.47 -12.17
C ALA A 203 -13.23 18.90 -12.34
N MET A 204 -12.26 19.32 -11.53
CA MET A 204 -11.62 20.64 -11.58
C MET A 204 -10.95 20.92 -12.92
N LEU A 205 -10.40 19.90 -13.59
CA LEU A 205 -9.65 20.03 -14.84
C LEU A 205 -10.46 19.70 -16.10
N LYS A 206 -11.78 19.48 -15.99
CA LYS A 206 -12.66 19.32 -17.15
C LYS A 206 -12.61 20.56 -18.06
N GLU A 207 -12.83 20.34 -19.35
CA GLU A 207 -12.99 21.43 -20.32
C GLU A 207 -14.12 22.35 -19.83
N ASP A 208 -13.85 23.66 -19.80
CA ASP A 208 -14.69 24.77 -19.32
C ASP A 208 -14.52 25.33 -17.89
N THR A 209 -13.68 24.76 -17.04
CA THR A 209 -13.33 25.41 -15.76
C THR A 209 -12.30 26.54 -15.93
N ALA A 210 -12.29 27.49 -15.00
CA ALA A 210 -11.31 28.59 -15.02
C ALA A 210 -9.89 28.06 -14.79
N GLU A 211 -9.76 27.07 -13.92
CA GLU A 211 -8.54 26.35 -13.59
C GLU A 211 -7.98 25.67 -14.85
N SER A 212 -8.81 24.95 -15.60
CA SER A 212 -8.39 24.26 -16.83
C SER A 212 -7.95 25.24 -17.92
N LYS A 213 -8.65 26.38 -18.06
CA LYS A 213 -8.32 27.44 -19.04
C LYS A 213 -7.04 28.21 -18.69
N ASN A 214 -6.81 28.46 -17.41
CA ASN A 214 -5.64 29.21 -16.93
C ASN A 214 -4.42 28.31 -16.64
N ASN A 215 -4.59 26.99 -16.71
CA ASN A 215 -3.58 25.99 -16.31
C ASN A 215 -3.02 26.23 -14.91
N TYR A 216 -3.86 26.73 -14.00
CA TYR A 216 -3.44 27.20 -12.69
C TYR A 216 -4.57 27.08 -11.66
N VAL A 217 -4.22 26.71 -10.44
CA VAL A 217 -5.11 26.79 -9.26
C VAL A 217 -4.31 27.20 -8.03
N LYS A 218 -4.94 28.00 -7.15
CA LYS A 218 -4.41 28.30 -5.82
C LYS A 218 -5.23 27.59 -4.75
N LEU A 219 -4.55 26.84 -3.88
CA LEU A 219 -5.15 26.23 -2.70
C LEU A 219 -4.90 27.17 -1.51
N ILE A 220 -5.94 27.90 -1.12
CA ILE A 220 -5.84 29.00 -0.14
C ILE A 220 -5.72 28.52 1.32
N ASP A 221 -5.87 27.22 1.55
CA ASP A 221 -5.96 26.57 2.86
C ASP A 221 -5.02 25.36 2.96
N VAL A 222 -4.02 25.29 2.08
CA VAL A 222 -3.03 24.22 2.04
C VAL A 222 -1.65 24.85 1.96
N ASP A 223 -0.85 24.69 3.00
CA ASP A 223 0.51 25.21 3.01
C ASP A 223 1.44 24.41 2.07
N LYS A 224 2.63 24.95 1.85
CA LYS A 224 3.64 24.35 0.96
C LYS A 224 4.02 22.92 1.34
N GLU A 225 4.16 22.60 2.63
CA GLU A 225 4.65 21.29 3.06
C GLU A 225 3.55 20.23 2.89
N ASP A 226 2.32 20.55 3.29
CA ASP A 226 1.16 19.69 3.07
C ASP A 226 0.89 19.47 1.58
N LEU A 227 0.99 20.53 0.75
CA LEU A 227 0.84 20.41 -0.70
C LEU A 227 1.94 19.51 -1.29
N LYS A 228 3.18 19.64 -0.81
CA LYS A 228 4.28 18.79 -1.26
C LYS A 228 4.00 17.32 -0.94
N PHE A 229 3.59 16.99 0.27
CA PHE A 229 3.26 15.60 0.64
C PHE A 229 2.08 15.05 -0.16
N LEU A 230 1.03 15.85 -0.37
CA LEU A 230 -0.10 15.50 -1.22
C LEU A 230 0.36 15.14 -2.65
N LEU A 231 1.25 15.95 -3.24
CA LEU A 231 1.79 15.72 -4.57
C LEU A 231 2.72 14.51 -4.62
N GLU A 232 3.58 14.30 -3.61
CA GLU A 232 4.41 13.11 -3.49
C GLU A 232 3.56 11.83 -3.51
N PHE A 233 2.46 11.83 -2.76
CA PHE A 233 1.53 10.71 -2.74
C PHE A 233 0.85 10.50 -4.11
N ILE A 234 0.36 11.57 -4.76
CA ILE A 234 -0.27 11.46 -6.08
C ILE A 234 0.71 10.87 -7.12
N TYR A 235 1.99 11.23 -7.05
CA TYR A 235 2.99 10.83 -8.03
C TYR A 235 3.57 9.44 -7.77
N SER A 236 3.66 8.99 -6.51
CA SER A 236 4.36 7.76 -6.16
C SER A 236 3.50 6.72 -5.43
N GLY A 237 2.34 7.11 -4.92
CA GLY A 237 1.51 6.31 -4.03
C GLY A 237 2.09 6.16 -2.61
N SER A 238 3.15 6.90 -2.27
CA SER A 238 3.85 6.85 -0.98
C SER A 238 4.51 8.19 -0.66
N PHE A 239 5.19 8.27 0.48
CA PHE A 239 6.06 9.38 0.87
C PHE A 239 7.52 8.97 0.82
N LYS A 240 8.42 9.92 0.53
CA LYS A 240 9.88 9.69 0.58
C LYS A 240 10.41 9.72 2.01
N ASP A 241 9.91 10.66 2.80
CA ASP A 241 10.21 10.82 4.21
C ASP A 241 8.90 11.07 4.96
N LEU A 242 8.75 10.47 6.14
CA LEU A 242 7.58 10.66 7.02
C LEU A 242 7.82 11.73 8.06
N LYS A 243 9.04 12.27 8.13
CA LYS A 243 9.42 13.31 9.06
C LYS A 243 8.58 14.57 8.79
N ASP A 244 8.06 15.16 9.86
CA ASP A 244 7.28 16.39 9.86
C ASP A 244 5.91 16.29 9.13
N ILE A 245 5.46 15.09 8.72
CA ILE A 245 4.10 14.88 8.18
C ILE A 245 3.05 15.01 9.28
N SER A 246 2.05 15.87 9.05
CA SER A 246 0.80 15.87 9.81
C SER A 246 -0.21 14.91 9.17
N PHE A 247 -0.40 13.72 9.77
CA PHE A 247 -1.41 12.78 9.26
C PHE A 247 -2.86 13.26 9.46
N PHE A 248 -3.08 14.23 10.35
CA PHE A 248 -4.35 14.94 10.45
C PHE A 248 -4.65 15.70 9.15
N ASN A 249 -3.69 16.51 8.70
CA ASN A 249 -3.82 17.29 7.47
C ASN A 249 -3.91 16.38 6.25
N MET A 250 -3.11 15.31 6.21
CA MET A 250 -3.17 14.33 5.12
C MET A 250 -4.52 13.63 5.04
N LEU A 251 -5.15 13.28 6.16
CA LEU A 251 -6.49 12.69 6.19
C LEU A 251 -7.55 13.68 5.66
N ILE A 252 -7.46 14.96 6.05
CA ILE A 252 -8.36 16.02 5.57
C ILE A 252 -8.20 16.22 4.06
N LEU A 253 -6.96 16.29 3.57
CA LEU A 253 -6.67 16.44 2.14
C LEU A 253 -7.10 15.20 1.35
N ALA A 254 -6.91 14.00 1.91
CA ALA A 254 -7.33 12.77 1.28
C ALA A 254 -8.84 12.73 1.05
N ASP A 255 -9.62 13.13 2.06
CA ASP A 255 -11.06 13.21 1.92
C ASP A 255 -11.47 14.30 0.93
N ARG A 256 -10.89 15.51 1.06
CA ARG A 256 -11.15 16.66 0.19
C ARG A 256 -10.90 16.36 -1.29
N PHE A 257 -9.80 15.67 -1.61
CA PHE A 257 -9.43 15.33 -2.98
C PHE A 257 -9.86 13.91 -3.40
N ASN A 258 -10.64 13.22 -2.57
CA ASN A 258 -11.10 11.85 -2.81
C ASN A 258 -9.97 10.86 -3.17
N LEU A 259 -8.90 10.87 -2.36
CA LEU A 259 -7.72 10.01 -2.49
C LEU A 259 -7.80 8.84 -1.50
N GLN A 260 -8.51 7.77 -1.88
CA GLN A 260 -8.80 6.65 -0.98
C GLN A 260 -7.54 6.00 -0.38
N GLY A 261 -6.48 5.80 -1.18
CA GLY A 261 -5.23 5.22 -0.68
C GLY A 261 -4.52 6.09 0.37
N LEU A 262 -4.58 7.42 0.22
CA LEU A 262 -4.00 8.35 1.20
C LEU A 262 -4.84 8.37 2.48
N LYS A 263 -6.16 8.27 2.34
CA LYS A 263 -7.10 8.19 3.45
C LYS A 263 -6.81 6.98 4.33
N GLU A 264 -6.71 5.80 3.72
CA GLU A 264 -6.39 4.55 4.43
C GLU A 264 -5.03 4.59 5.12
N LEU A 265 -4.01 5.15 4.45
CA LEU A 265 -2.68 5.31 5.03
C LEU A 265 -2.71 6.25 6.24
N SER A 266 -3.38 7.40 6.11
CA SER A 266 -3.48 8.39 7.18
C SER A 266 -4.28 7.86 8.36
N GLU A 267 -5.37 7.13 8.12
CA GLU A 267 -6.14 6.44 9.16
C GLU A 267 -5.27 5.46 9.95
N HIS A 268 -4.49 4.64 9.24
CA HIS A 268 -3.59 3.68 9.89
C HIS A 268 -2.50 4.38 10.71
N ALA A 269 -1.88 5.43 10.18
CA ALA A 269 -0.84 6.17 10.88
C ALA A 269 -1.37 6.86 12.15
N LEU A 270 -2.54 7.50 12.07
CA LEU A 270 -3.19 8.12 13.23
C LEU A 270 -3.59 7.09 14.29
N GLU A 271 -4.07 5.91 13.88
CA GLU A 271 -4.38 4.82 14.81
C GLU A 271 -3.14 4.37 15.60
N GLN A 272 -1.98 4.27 14.93
CA GLN A 272 -0.71 3.90 15.61
C GLN A 272 -0.17 5.02 16.51
N GLN A 273 -0.54 6.28 16.24
CA GLN A 273 -0.11 7.45 17.00
C GLN A 273 -1.08 7.83 18.13
N LEU A 274 -2.18 7.09 18.31
CA LEU A 274 -3.18 7.37 19.34
C LEU A 274 -2.55 7.48 20.74
N SER A 275 -2.82 8.61 21.38
CA SER A 275 -2.36 8.95 22.72
C SER A 275 -3.46 9.70 23.49
N VAL A 276 -3.26 9.89 24.79
CA VAL A 276 -4.23 10.62 25.63
C VAL A 276 -4.35 12.07 25.17
N GLU A 277 -3.26 12.64 24.66
CA GLU A 277 -3.16 14.02 24.21
C GLU A 277 -3.89 14.26 22.89
N ASN A 278 -3.85 13.31 21.94
CA ASN A 278 -4.34 13.51 20.57
C ASN A 278 -5.64 12.75 20.23
N ALA A 279 -6.15 11.90 21.13
CA ALA A 279 -7.30 11.04 20.81
C ALA A 279 -8.60 11.83 20.54
N LEU A 280 -8.85 12.96 21.21
CA LEU A 280 -10.03 13.78 20.95
C LEU A 280 -9.98 14.48 19.59
N GLU A 281 -8.81 15.01 19.23
CA GLU A 281 -8.57 15.59 17.91
C GLU A 281 -8.70 14.52 16.81
N THR A 282 -8.12 13.33 17.04
CA THR A 282 -8.23 12.18 16.14
C THR A 282 -9.69 11.76 15.95
N LEU A 283 -10.49 11.79 17.02
CA LEU A 283 -11.91 11.50 16.93
C LEU A 283 -12.67 12.54 16.09
N ALA A 284 -12.38 13.82 16.31
CA ALA A 284 -13.01 14.93 15.58
C ALA A 284 -12.68 14.88 14.07
N VAL A 285 -11.41 14.66 13.73
CA VAL A 285 -10.97 14.56 12.33
C VAL A 285 -11.53 13.28 11.69
N ALA A 286 -11.53 12.15 12.41
CA ALA A 286 -12.09 10.90 11.88
C ALA A 286 -13.60 11.02 11.58
N ASP A 287 -14.36 11.73 12.42
CA ASP A 287 -15.78 12.01 12.17
C ASP A 287 -15.96 12.92 10.95
N THR A 288 -15.20 14.02 10.89
CA THR A 288 -15.26 15.02 9.81
C THR A 288 -14.94 14.40 8.45
N CYS A 289 -13.92 13.56 8.38
CA CYS A 289 -13.49 12.87 7.16
C CYS A 289 -14.24 11.54 6.94
N ASN A 290 -15.30 11.23 7.68
CA ASN A 290 -16.06 9.98 7.57
C ASN A 290 -15.17 8.70 7.61
N ALA A 291 -14.13 8.71 8.45
CA ALA A 291 -13.18 7.62 8.67
C ALA A 291 -13.69 6.68 9.78
N GLN A 292 -14.66 5.84 9.45
CA GLN A 292 -15.40 5.05 10.45
C GLN A 292 -14.55 4.03 11.23
N ASN A 293 -13.52 3.47 10.59
CA ASN A 293 -12.62 2.52 11.22
C ASN A 293 -11.77 3.22 12.28
N LEU A 294 -11.12 4.34 11.90
CA LEU A 294 -10.36 5.17 12.83
C LEU A 294 -11.25 5.67 13.97
N LYS A 295 -12.44 6.22 13.68
CA LYS A 295 -13.43 6.67 14.68
C LYS A 295 -13.73 5.56 15.70
N SER A 296 -13.98 4.34 15.23
CA SER A 296 -14.26 3.18 16.08
C SER A 296 -13.07 2.77 16.95
N SER A 297 -11.86 2.79 16.40
CA SER A 297 -10.64 2.50 17.16
C SER A 297 -10.34 3.57 18.20
N THR A 298 -10.53 4.85 17.87
CA THR A 298 -10.37 5.97 18.79
C THR A 298 -11.38 5.91 19.94
N PHE A 299 -12.65 5.55 19.70
CA PHE A 299 -13.60 5.29 20.78
C PHE A 299 -13.13 4.20 21.74
N LYS A 300 -12.63 3.07 21.20
CA LYS A 300 -12.09 1.97 22.03
C LYS A 300 -10.89 2.43 22.86
N PHE A 301 -10.05 3.29 22.30
CA PHE A 301 -8.91 3.87 23.00
C PHE A 301 -9.37 4.77 24.15
N ILE A 302 -10.25 5.74 23.89
CA ILE A 302 -10.76 6.67 24.91
C ILE A 302 -11.46 5.92 26.04
N LYS A 303 -12.23 4.86 25.72
CA LYS A 303 -12.87 4.01 26.74
C LYS A 303 -11.86 3.36 27.69
N LYS A 304 -10.68 2.98 27.18
CA LYS A 304 -9.59 2.40 28.00
C LYS A 304 -8.80 3.46 28.78
N HIS A 305 -8.83 4.71 28.32
CA HIS A 305 -8.09 5.85 28.87
C HIS A 305 -9.05 7.04 29.16
N PRO A 306 -9.94 6.92 30.15
CA PRO A 306 -11.00 7.91 30.39
C PRO A 306 -10.47 9.30 30.78
N ASN A 307 -9.23 9.39 31.27
CA ASN A 307 -8.53 10.64 31.54
C ASN A 307 -8.29 11.50 30.29
N THR A 308 -8.43 10.94 29.09
CA THR A 308 -8.44 11.71 27.83
C THR A 308 -9.49 12.81 27.81
N ILE A 309 -10.63 12.63 28.50
CA ILE A 309 -11.75 13.59 28.51
C ILE A 309 -11.47 14.79 29.43
N GLU A 310 -10.46 14.70 30.29
CA GLU A 310 -10.01 15.82 31.12
C GLU A 310 -9.20 16.85 30.30
N ASN A 311 -8.91 16.56 29.04
CA ASN A 311 -8.25 17.46 28.11
C ASN A 311 -9.23 18.56 27.64
N CYS A 312 -8.78 19.82 27.64
CA CYS A 312 -9.56 21.00 27.24
C CYS A 312 -10.14 20.91 25.83
N VAL A 313 -9.54 20.11 24.94
CA VAL A 313 -10.08 19.85 23.59
C VAL A 313 -11.50 19.27 23.65
N PHE A 314 -11.86 18.56 24.72
CA PHE A 314 -13.21 18.03 24.90
C PHE A 314 -14.27 19.14 24.98
N ASP A 315 -13.95 20.24 25.66
CA ASP A 315 -14.84 21.39 25.82
C ASP A 315 -15.02 22.17 24.51
N GLU A 316 -14.05 22.04 23.59
CA GLU A 316 -14.03 22.69 22.29
C GLU A 316 -14.72 21.85 21.18
N MET A 317 -15.14 20.60 21.48
CA MET A 317 -15.82 19.74 20.52
C MET A 317 -17.20 20.29 20.15
N GLY A 318 -17.29 20.99 19.01
CA GLY A 318 -18.54 21.60 18.53
C GLY A 318 -19.61 20.61 18.06
N ASN A 319 -19.27 19.35 17.74
CA ASN A 319 -20.23 18.37 17.24
C ASN A 319 -20.94 17.62 18.38
N ILE A 320 -22.12 18.13 18.76
CA ILE A 320 -22.97 17.57 19.83
C ILE A 320 -23.33 16.10 19.60
N ASN A 321 -23.50 15.66 18.34
CA ASN A 321 -23.82 14.27 18.05
C ASN A 321 -22.62 13.36 18.33
N LEU A 322 -21.42 13.79 17.93
CA LEU A 322 -20.18 13.08 18.21
C LEU A 322 -19.91 12.96 19.72
N VAL A 323 -20.13 14.05 20.47
CA VAL A 323 -20.03 14.03 21.95
C VAL A 323 -21.05 13.06 22.55
N ARG A 324 -22.30 13.05 22.05
CA ARG A 324 -23.33 12.12 22.51
C ARG A 324 -22.94 10.65 22.23
N GLU A 325 -22.38 10.37 21.06
CA GLU A 325 -21.88 9.04 20.70
C GLU A 325 -20.72 8.64 21.61
N LEU A 326 -19.79 9.54 21.88
CA LEU A 326 -18.67 9.33 22.79
C LEU A 326 -19.17 8.97 24.19
N CYS A 327 -20.04 9.78 24.78
CA CYS A 327 -20.60 9.51 26.11
C CYS A 327 -21.32 8.15 26.17
N LYS A 328 -22.09 7.79 25.13
CA LYS A 328 -22.75 6.47 25.06
C LYS A 328 -21.73 5.34 25.03
N SER A 329 -20.65 5.49 24.27
CA SER A 329 -19.59 4.48 24.13
C SER A 329 -18.81 4.20 25.42
N MET A 330 -18.87 5.11 26.40
CA MET A 330 -18.22 4.95 27.69
C MET A 330 -19.08 4.19 28.72
N ILE A 331 -20.40 4.28 28.58
CA ILE A 331 -21.36 3.72 29.56
C ILE A 331 -21.73 2.26 29.21
N ALA A 332 -21.78 1.93 27.92
CA ALA A 332 -21.83 0.56 27.40
C ALA A 332 -20.42 0.01 27.31
#